data_AF-A0AB38XMP8-F1
#
_entry.id   AF-A0AB38XMP8-F1
#
_cell.length_a   1.000
_cell.length_b   1.000
_cell.length_c   1.000
_cell.angle_alpha   90.00
_cell.angle_beta   90.00
_cell.angle_gamma   90.00
#
_symmetry.space_group_name_H-M   'P 1'
#
loop_
_entity.id
_entity.type
_entity.pdbx_description
1 polymer ?
#
loop_
_entity_poly.entity_id
_entity_poly.type
_entity_poly.pdbx_seq_one_letter_code
_entity_poly.pdbx_strand_id
1 'polypeptide(L)'
;MGNFNEFLIEIIDGDAAAWDKATQILSRKLAPTSFSGAFFLLRQAGHPDRVTVADIYALEAAGHPLNKSQIEAVFADEDGSIAAALSALAPTAQLANMPQEALAAQGEVVAVVNALTQTADLRPSQARALAARLRPEVIPALTKGMRKALDLEGELPEQVAQIRDLVTDANLRHQFHYLRLAAQVPSELGDLVVLQVLAEEIWAENKIAQAAQKAAKKAEKAAKEALAKGEERARSLLSEQEKQRQKAAEKANKEKKKRAKAARRKELKAQEEAAFQAERKRLEKELASSPFSNISKL
;
A
#
# COMPACT_ATOMS: atom_id res chain seq x y z
N MET A 1 10.78 1.34 -8.49
CA MET A 1 9.38 0.92 -8.78
C MET A 1 9.21 1.21 -10.23
N GLY A 2 9.17 0.16 -11.06
CA GLY A 2 9.16 0.31 -12.50
C GLY A 2 7.98 1.14 -12.97
N ASN A 3 8.26 2.25 -13.64
CA ASN A 3 7.26 2.87 -14.51
C ASN A 3 6.89 1.84 -15.59
N PHE A 4 5.64 1.79 -16.06
CA PHE A 4 5.31 0.85 -17.15
C PHE A 4 6.19 1.09 -18.39
N ASN A 5 6.56 2.35 -18.64
CA ASN A 5 7.52 2.70 -19.69
C ASN A 5 8.91 2.10 -19.46
N GLU A 6 9.37 2.00 -18.21
CA GLU A 6 10.65 1.35 -17.87
C GLU A 6 10.57 -0.15 -18.17
N PHE A 7 9.45 -0.79 -17.82
CA PHE A 7 9.20 -2.18 -18.17
C PHE A 7 9.13 -2.43 -19.69
N LEU A 8 8.55 -1.50 -20.45
CA LEU A 8 8.57 -1.59 -21.92
C LEU A 8 9.98 -1.43 -22.50
N ILE A 9 10.79 -0.52 -21.95
CA ILE A 9 12.19 -0.35 -22.35
C ILE A 9 12.98 -1.63 -22.05
N GLU A 10 12.81 -2.22 -20.86
CA GLU A 10 13.44 -3.49 -20.50
C GLU A 10 13.06 -4.63 -21.47
N ILE A 11 11.80 -4.70 -21.92
CA ILE A 11 11.37 -5.65 -22.97
C ILE A 11 12.09 -5.36 -24.29
N ILE A 12 12.14 -4.09 -24.71
CA ILE A 12 12.81 -3.65 -25.95
C ILE A 12 14.29 -4.03 -25.93
N ASP A 13 14.95 -3.80 -24.80
CA ASP A 13 16.37 -4.08 -24.57
C ASP A 13 16.67 -5.59 -24.40
N GLY A 14 15.65 -6.42 -24.30
CA GLY A 14 15.80 -7.87 -24.19
C GLY A 14 16.16 -8.34 -22.77
N ASP A 15 15.80 -7.59 -21.73
CA ASP A 15 16.03 -8.01 -20.35
C ASP A 15 15.26 -9.30 -20.05
N ALA A 16 15.98 -10.32 -19.54
CA ALA A 16 15.42 -11.65 -19.34
C ALA A 16 14.29 -11.67 -18.30
N ALA A 17 14.41 -10.89 -17.23
CA ALA A 17 13.38 -10.88 -16.18
C ALA A 17 12.10 -10.19 -16.65
N ALA A 18 12.23 -9.09 -17.40
CA ALA A 18 11.09 -8.42 -18.02
C ALA A 18 10.40 -9.32 -19.05
N TRP A 19 11.19 -10.04 -19.87
CA TRP A 19 10.69 -11.00 -20.86
C TRP A 19 9.95 -12.18 -20.24
N ASP A 20 10.53 -12.81 -19.21
CA ASP A 20 9.89 -13.91 -18.50
C ASP A 20 8.57 -13.48 -17.88
N LYS A 21 8.57 -12.30 -17.25
CA LYS A 21 7.37 -11.71 -16.65
C LYS A 21 6.30 -11.42 -17.69
N ALA A 22 6.65 -10.77 -18.81
CA ALA A 22 5.72 -10.49 -19.89
C ALA A 22 5.13 -11.78 -20.46
N THR A 23 5.96 -12.78 -20.72
CA THR A 23 5.54 -14.09 -21.23
C THR A 23 4.57 -14.78 -20.27
N GLN A 24 4.85 -14.76 -18.96
CA GLN A 24 3.96 -15.34 -17.94
C GLN A 24 2.61 -14.62 -17.88
N ILE A 25 2.61 -13.28 -17.90
CA ILE A 25 1.39 -12.47 -17.92
C ILE A 25 0.53 -12.85 -19.13
N LEU A 26 1.14 -12.85 -20.32
CA LEU A 26 0.44 -13.13 -21.57
C LEU A 26 -0.05 -14.58 -21.63
N SER A 27 0.74 -15.55 -21.20
CA SER A 27 0.34 -16.97 -21.17
C SER A 27 -0.88 -17.17 -20.26
N ARG A 28 -0.90 -16.52 -19.10
CA ARG A 28 -2.01 -16.61 -18.14
C ARG A 28 -3.28 -15.94 -18.65
N LYS A 29 -3.14 -14.84 -19.41
CA LYS A 29 -4.27 -13.96 -19.76
C LYS A 29 -4.78 -14.14 -21.17
N LEU A 30 -3.92 -14.46 -22.13
CA LEU A 30 -4.26 -14.39 -23.56
C LEU A 30 -4.01 -15.71 -24.31
N ALA A 31 -3.35 -16.71 -23.70
CA ALA A 31 -3.25 -18.02 -24.32
C ALA A 31 -4.65 -18.61 -24.60
N PRO A 32 -4.82 -19.46 -25.63
CA PRO A 32 -6.11 -20.10 -25.95
C PRO A 32 -6.69 -20.89 -24.77
N THR A 33 -5.83 -21.38 -23.88
CA THR A 33 -6.20 -22.10 -22.66
C THR A 33 -6.69 -21.19 -21.54
N SER A 34 -6.51 -19.87 -21.67
CA SER A 34 -7.05 -18.90 -20.72
C SER A 34 -8.51 -18.61 -21.03
N PHE A 35 -9.30 -18.33 -20.00
CA PHE A 35 -10.71 -17.97 -20.17
C PHE A 35 -10.87 -16.70 -21.02
N SER A 36 -10.02 -15.70 -20.83
CA SER A 36 -10.08 -14.43 -21.55
C SER A 36 -9.65 -14.58 -23.02
N GLY A 37 -8.64 -15.41 -23.31
CA GLY A 37 -8.18 -15.69 -24.67
C GLY A 37 -9.20 -16.50 -25.46
N ALA A 38 -9.73 -17.58 -24.87
CA ALA A 38 -10.80 -18.38 -25.47
C ALA A 38 -12.05 -17.55 -25.78
N PHE A 39 -12.44 -16.68 -24.85
CA PHE A 39 -13.59 -15.79 -25.04
C PHE A 39 -13.37 -14.78 -26.18
N PHE A 40 -12.17 -14.23 -26.29
CA PHE A 40 -11.84 -13.31 -27.39
C PHE A 40 -11.92 -14.01 -28.75
N LEU A 41 -11.40 -15.23 -28.86
CA LEU A 41 -11.47 -16.01 -30.09
C LEU A 41 -12.91 -16.34 -30.49
N LEU A 42 -13.77 -16.67 -29.52
CA LEU A 42 -15.20 -16.86 -29.75
C LEU A 42 -15.89 -15.57 -30.24
N ARG A 43 -15.43 -14.40 -29.80
CA ARG A 43 -15.92 -13.10 -30.27
C ARG A 43 -15.51 -12.80 -31.71
N GLN A 44 -14.26 -13.09 -32.09
CA GLN A 44 -13.78 -12.96 -33.47
C GLN A 44 -14.57 -13.85 -34.45
N ALA A 45 -15.04 -15.01 -33.99
CA ALA A 45 -15.93 -15.88 -34.75
C ALA A 45 -17.40 -15.40 -34.77
N GLY A 46 -17.76 -14.44 -33.92
CA GLY A 46 -19.10 -13.86 -33.81
C GLY A 46 -19.24 -12.54 -34.58
N HIS A 47 -20.47 -12.05 -34.70
CA HIS A 47 -20.75 -10.74 -35.31
C HIS A 47 -20.25 -9.61 -34.39
N PRO A 48 -19.23 -8.82 -34.78
CA PRO A 48 -18.71 -7.72 -33.97
C PRO A 48 -19.70 -6.54 -33.87
N ASP A 49 -20.81 -6.63 -34.62
CA ASP A 49 -21.76 -5.54 -34.88
C ASP A 49 -22.77 -5.34 -33.74
N ARG A 50 -22.72 -6.14 -32.66
CA ARG A 50 -23.67 -6.07 -31.54
C ARG A 50 -23.03 -6.30 -30.19
N VAL A 51 -23.62 -5.70 -29.16
CA VAL A 51 -23.29 -5.98 -27.76
C VAL A 51 -23.99 -7.26 -27.31
N THR A 52 -23.24 -8.18 -26.71
CA THR A 52 -23.75 -9.46 -26.23
C THR A 52 -23.81 -9.52 -24.71
N VAL A 53 -24.64 -10.43 -24.17
CA VAL A 53 -24.66 -10.77 -22.72
C VAL A 53 -23.26 -11.11 -22.20
N ALA A 54 -22.49 -11.77 -23.05
CA ALA A 54 -21.14 -12.20 -22.77
C ALA A 54 -20.20 -10.98 -22.57
N ASP A 55 -20.38 -9.91 -23.36
CA ASP A 55 -19.63 -8.66 -23.21
C ASP A 55 -19.93 -7.98 -21.87
N ILE A 56 -21.19 -7.97 -21.46
CA ILE A 56 -21.64 -7.33 -20.22
C ILE A 56 -21.07 -8.05 -19.00
N TYR A 57 -21.18 -9.38 -18.94
CA TYR A 57 -20.58 -10.14 -17.85
C TYR A 57 -19.07 -9.96 -17.76
N ALA A 58 -18.40 -9.86 -18.91
CA ALA A 58 -16.97 -9.66 -18.93
C ALA A 58 -16.56 -8.24 -18.49
N LEU A 59 -17.40 -7.22 -18.69
CA LEU A 59 -17.19 -5.89 -18.11
C LEU A 59 -17.37 -5.88 -16.59
N GLU A 60 -18.39 -6.57 -16.08
CA GLU A 60 -18.59 -6.71 -14.64
C GLU A 60 -17.39 -7.40 -13.98
N ALA A 61 -16.89 -8.48 -14.60
CA ALA A 61 -15.66 -9.15 -14.16
C ALA A 61 -14.42 -8.26 -14.25
N ALA A 62 -14.36 -7.33 -15.21
CA ALA A 62 -13.29 -6.33 -15.35
C ALA A 62 -13.44 -5.11 -14.43
N GLY A 63 -14.42 -5.12 -13.50
CA GLY A 63 -14.63 -4.01 -12.56
C GLY A 63 -15.34 -2.80 -13.18
N HIS A 64 -16.03 -3.00 -14.29
CA HIS A 64 -16.91 -2.03 -14.94
C HIS A 64 -18.38 -2.48 -14.83
N PRO A 65 -18.93 -2.66 -13.62
CA PRO A 65 -20.31 -3.13 -13.46
C PRO A 65 -21.28 -2.14 -14.11
N LEU A 66 -22.24 -2.69 -14.85
CA LEU A 66 -23.39 -1.98 -15.39
C LEU A 66 -24.59 -2.29 -14.51
N ASN A 67 -25.44 -1.30 -14.25
CA ASN A 67 -26.68 -1.57 -13.54
C ASN A 67 -27.72 -2.20 -14.49
N LYS A 68 -28.79 -2.76 -13.93
CA LYS A 68 -29.83 -3.44 -14.71
C LYS A 68 -30.43 -2.57 -15.82
N SER A 69 -30.71 -1.29 -15.54
CA SER A 69 -31.28 -0.36 -16.54
C SER A 69 -30.31 -0.05 -17.67
N GLN A 70 -29.01 0.07 -17.39
CA GLN A 70 -27.97 0.25 -18.41
C GLN A 70 -27.87 -0.98 -19.31
N ILE A 71 -27.95 -2.18 -18.72
CA ILE A 71 -27.94 -3.45 -19.46
C ILE A 71 -29.17 -3.54 -20.38
N GLU A 72 -30.35 -3.26 -19.85
CA GLU A 72 -31.60 -3.26 -20.63
C GLU A 72 -31.57 -2.23 -21.76
N ALA A 73 -31.05 -1.02 -21.52
CA ALA A 73 -30.92 0.02 -22.54
C ALA A 73 -29.94 -0.36 -23.67
N VAL A 74 -28.80 -0.98 -23.35
CA VAL A 74 -27.85 -1.46 -24.38
C VAL A 74 -28.48 -2.55 -25.24
N PHE A 75 -29.32 -3.41 -24.69
CA PHE A 75 -30.04 -4.43 -25.46
C PHE A 75 -31.23 -3.88 -26.24
N ALA A 76 -31.83 -2.79 -25.76
CA ALA A 76 -32.92 -2.09 -26.39
C ALA A 76 -32.44 -0.94 -27.30
N ASP A 77 -31.26 -1.04 -27.92
CA ASP A 77 -30.80 -0.10 -28.95
C ASP A 77 -31.70 -0.22 -30.21
N GLU A 78 -32.91 0.34 -30.13
CA GLU A 78 -33.95 0.26 -31.15
C GLU A 78 -33.53 0.95 -32.45
N ASP A 79 -32.76 2.04 -32.34
CA ASP A 79 -32.26 2.80 -33.48
C ASP A 79 -31.03 2.16 -34.15
N GLY A 80 -30.47 1.11 -33.55
CA GLY A 80 -29.25 0.43 -34.03
C GLY A 80 -28.04 1.35 -34.07
N SER A 81 -27.99 2.39 -33.22
CA SER A 81 -26.93 3.39 -33.21
C SER A 81 -25.56 2.79 -32.92
N ILE A 82 -25.51 1.81 -32.00
CA ILE A 82 -24.28 1.11 -31.65
C ILE A 82 -23.82 0.25 -32.82
N ALA A 83 -24.74 -0.48 -33.46
CA ALA A 83 -24.44 -1.33 -34.60
C ALA A 83 -23.96 -0.53 -35.82
N ALA A 84 -24.57 0.63 -36.08
CA ALA A 84 -24.16 1.55 -37.13
C ALA A 84 -22.75 2.11 -36.89
N ALA A 85 -22.46 2.55 -35.65
CA ALA A 85 -21.13 3.04 -35.28
C ALA A 85 -20.06 1.94 -35.39
N LEU A 86 -20.39 0.70 -34.99
CA LEU A 86 -19.49 -0.45 -35.12
C LEU A 86 -19.22 -0.84 -36.58
N SER A 87 -20.23 -0.74 -37.44
CA SER A 87 -20.14 -1.03 -38.87
C SER A 87 -19.29 0.00 -39.62
N ALA A 88 -19.20 1.24 -39.11
CA ALA A 88 -18.33 2.27 -39.68
C ALA A 88 -16.84 1.91 -39.55
N LEU A 89 -16.47 1.18 -38.49
CA LEU A 89 -15.11 0.70 -38.31
C LEU A 89 -14.85 -0.51 -39.22
N ALA A 90 -13.90 -0.38 -40.15
CA ALA A 90 -13.52 -1.49 -41.04
C ALA A 90 -13.16 -2.77 -40.24
N PRO A 91 -13.82 -3.92 -40.45
CA PRO A 91 -13.67 -5.13 -39.61
C PRO A 91 -12.23 -5.64 -39.49
N THR A 92 -11.42 -5.43 -40.53
CA THR A 92 -10.01 -5.88 -40.60
C THR A 92 -9.01 -4.81 -40.19
N ALA A 93 -9.45 -3.60 -39.86
CA ALA A 93 -8.55 -2.54 -39.43
C ALA A 93 -7.98 -2.84 -38.04
N GLN A 94 -6.66 -2.73 -37.92
CA GLN A 94 -5.97 -2.63 -36.66
C GLN A 94 -5.56 -1.17 -36.47
N LEU A 95 -5.47 -0.70 -35.23
CA LEU A 95 -5.06 0.67 -34.90
C LEU A 95 -3.72 1.03 -35.55
N ALA A 96 -2.78 0.06 -35.60
CA ALA A 96 -1.49 0.21 -36.26
C ALA A 96 -1.60 0.42 -37.79
N ASN A 97 -2.62 -0.16 -38.42
CA ASN A 97 -2.81 -0.16 -39.89
C ASN A 97 -3.84 0.87 -40.35
N MET A 98 -4.53 1.58 -39.45
CA MET A 98 -5.46 2.62 -39.83
C MET A 98 -4.70 3.80 -40.47
N PRO A 99 -5.19 4.36 -41.58
CA PRO A 99 -4.58 5.52 -42.22
C PRO A 99 -4.63 6.72 -41.28
N GLN A 100 -3.63 7.61 -41.41
CA GLN A 100 -3.47 8.74 -40.49
C GLN A 100 -4.62 9.73 -40.63
N GLU A 101 -5.26 9.81 -41.80
CA GLU A 101 -6.48 10.58 -42.02
C GLU A 101 -7.68 9.99 -41.28
N ALA A 102 -7.81 8.67 -41.16
CA ALA A 102 -8.88 8.04 -40.38
C ALA A 102 -8.65 8.20 -38.86
N LEU A 103 -7.39 8.22 -38.42
CA LEU A 103 -7.04 8.60 -37.05
C LEU A 103 -7.18 10.09 -36.75
N ALA A 104 -6.96 10.96 -37.73
CA ALA A 104 -7.14 12.41 -37.56
C ALA A 104 -8.63 12.79 -37.63
N ALA A 105 -9.39 12.13 -38.50
CA ALA A 105 -10.83 12.27 -38.57
C ALA A 105 -11.51 11.69 -37.33
N GLN A 106 -11.02 10.56 -36.80
CA GLN A 106 -11.35 9.89 -35.53
C GLN A 106 -12.82 9.76 -35.13
N GLY A 107 -13.72 10.13 -36.04
CA GLY A 107 -15.14 10.22 -35.84
C GLY A 107 -15.73 8.86 -35.60
N GLU A 108 -15.15 7.80 -36.14
CA GLU A 108 -15.67 6.43 -35.98
C GLU A 108 -15.44 5.89 -34.56
N VAL A 109 -14.21 5.98 -34.03
CA VAL A 109 -13.90 5.55 -32.65
C VAL A 109 -14.65 6.40 -31.63
N VAL A 110 -14.66 7.72 -31.84
CA VAL A 110 -15.41 8.65 -31.00
C VAL A 110 -16.92 8.43 -31.13
N ALA A 111 -17.44 8.13 -32.32
CA ALA A 111 -18.85 7.83 -32.55
C ALA A 111 -19.29 6.56 -31.85
N VAL A 112 -18.47 5.49 -31.84
CA VAL A 112 -18.80 4.27 -31.09
C VAL A 112 -18.89 4.58 -29.60
N VAL A 113 -17.93 5.30 -29.04
CA VAL A 113 -17.96 5.67 -27.62
C VAL A 113 -19.15 6.58 -27.32
N ASN A 114 -19.44 7.55 -28.20
CA ASN A 114 -20.55 8.48 -28.03
C ASN A 114 -21.91 7.76 -28.13
N ALA A 115 -22.09 6.87 -29.11
CA ALA A 115 -23.28 6.05 -29.25
C ALA A 115 -23.52 5.25 -27.97
N LEU A 116 -22.48 4.58 -27.44
CA LEU A 116 -22.58 3.83 -26.18
C LEU A 116 -22.93 4.73 -24.97
N THR A 117 -22.37 5.94 -24.90
CA THR A 117 -22.75 6.89 -23.83
C THR A 117 -24.17 7.41 -23.98
N GLN A 118 -24.67 7.61 -25.20
CA GLN A 118 -25.99 8.18 -25.47
C GLN A 118 -27.10 7.13 -25.31
N THR A 119 -26.91 5.91 -25.82
CA THR A 119 -27.91 4.83 -25.78
C THR A 119 -28.23 4.40 -24.36
N ALA A 120 -27.23 4.30 -23.48
CA ALA A 120 -27.39 3.67 -22.16
C ALA A 120 -26.92 4.56 -21.00
N ASP A 121 -26.73 5.86 -21.22
CA ASP A 121 -26.22 6.81 -20.21
C ASP A 121 -24.99 6.26 -19.46
N LEU A 122 -24.07 5.67 -20.24
CA LEU A 122 -22.87 5.06 -19.71
C LEU A 122 -21.85 6.14 -19.37
N ARG A 123 -21.11 5.95 -18.27
CA ARG A 123 -19.94 6.80 -18.01
C ARG A 123 -18.90 6.59 -19.12
N PRO A 124 -18.09 7.60 -19.47
CA PRO A 124 -17.07 7.47 -20.52
C PRO A 124 -16.11 6.29 -20.31
N SER A 125 -15.80 5.93 -19.06
CA SER A 125 -14.98 4.76 -18.76
C SER A 125 -15.68 3.42 -19.03
N GLN A 126 -16.98 3.32 -18.76
CA GLN A 126 -17.79 2.14 -19.06
C GLN A 126 -17.99 2.00 -20.58
N ALA A 127 -18.32 3.09 -21.26
CA ALA A 127 -18.48 3.12 -22.71
C ALA A 127 -17.18 2.75 -23.43
N ARG A 128 -16.02 3.30 -23.02
CA ARG A 128 -14.71 2.91 -23.59
C ARG A 128 -14.36 1.46 -23.32
N ALA A 129 -14.63 0.95 -22.11
CA ALA A 129 -14.37 -0.46 -21.80
C ALA A 129 -15.24 -1.38 -22.67
N LEU A 130 -16.52 -1.04 -22.86
CA LEU A 130 -17.42 -1.78 -23.73
C LEU A 130 -17.00 -1.69 -25.20
N ALA A 131 -16.64 -0.49 -25.68
CA ALA A 131 -16.14 -0.25 -27.03
C ALA A 131 -14.82 -1.00 -27.32
N ALA A 132 -13.90 -1.02 -26.35
CA ALA A 132 -12.65 -1.75 -26.48
C ALA A 132 -12.86 -3.27 -26.42
N ARG A 133 -13.87 -3.76 -25.70
CA ARG A 133 -14.29 -5.15 -25.87
C ARG A 133 -14.83 -5.37 -27.29
N LEU A 134 -15.79 -4.54 -27.72
CA LEU A 134 -16.19 -4.20 -29.10
C LEU A 134 -15.18 -4.60 -30.16
N ARG A 135 -14.18 -3.73 -30.25
CA ARG A 135 -13.19 -3.62 -31.31
C ARG A 135 -11.81 -3.40 -30.68
N PRO A 136 -11.23 -4.43 -30.04
CA PRO A 136 -10.02 -4.31 -29.21
C PRO A 136 -8.79 -3.96 -30.02
N GLU A 137 -8.77 -4.34 -31.30
CA GLU A 137 -7.71 -4.02 -32.25
C GLU A 137 -7.71 -2.54 -32.66
N VAL A 138 -8.80 -1.81 -32.41
CA VAL A 138 -8.98 -0.42 -32.87
C VAL A 138 -9.19 0.55 -31.70
N ILE A 139 -9.76 0.08 -30.59
CA ILE A 139 -10.19 0.93 -29.49
C ILE A 139 -9.40 0.60 -28.22
N PRO A 140 -8.66 1.58 -27.67
CA PRO A 140 -7.88 1.36 -26.47
C PRO A 140 -8.71 1.30 -25.18
N ALA A 141 -8.60 0.21 -24.41
CA ALA A 141 -9.26 0.03 -23.11
C ALA A 141 -8.42 0.57 -21.94
N LEU A 142 -8.22 1.89 -21.87
CA LEU A 142 -7.31 2.47 -20.87
C LEU A 142 -8.04 3.16 -19.72
N THR A 143 -7.87 2.60 -18.52
CA THR A 143 -8.29 3.27 -17.27
C THR A 143 -7.43 4.52 -17.02
N LYS A 144 -7.91 5.43 -16.16
CA LYS A 144 -7.12 6.62 -15.76
C LYS A 144 -5.75 6.25 -15.19
N GLY A 145 -5.67 5.13 -14.46
CA GLY A 145 -4.43 4.61 -13.90
C GLY A 145 -3.47 4.13 -14.97
N MET A 146 -3.96 3.38 -15.95
CA MET A 146 -3.16 2.89 -17.08
C MET A 146 -2.67 4.03 -17.95
N ARG A 147 -3.53 5.03 -18.25
CA ARG A 147 -3.10 6.22 -19.01
C ARG A 147 -1.94 6.94 -18.34
N LYS A 148 -2.00 7.12 -17.02
CA LYS A 148 -0.90 7.70 -16.26
C LYS A 148 0.37 6.84 -16.30
N ALA A 149 0.24 5.52 -16.30
CA ALA A 149 1.38 4.61 -16.37
C ALA A 149 2.05 4.59 -17.75
N LEU A 150 1.26 4.75 -18.81
CA LEU A 150 1.70 4.87 -20.19
C LEU A 150 2.17 6.28 -20.58
N ASP A 151 2.12 7.23 -19.64
CA ASP A 151 2.37 8.66 -19.87
C ASP A 151 1.49 9.27 -20.98
N LEU A 152 0.24 8.81 -21.06
CA LEU A 152 -0.72 9.30 -22.03
C LEU A 152 -1.39 10.57 -21.51
N GLU A 153 -1.00 11.69 -22.11
CA GLU A 153 -1.54 13.02 -21.83
C GLU A 153 -2.52 13.44 -22.93
N GLY A 154 -3.44 14.35 -22.58
CA GLY A 154 -4.35 14.96 -23.55
C GLY A 154 -5.73 14.33 -23.67
N GLU A 155 -6.48 14.74 -24.69
CA GLU A 155 -7.83 14.26 -24.98
C GLU A 155 -7.82 12.86 -25.64
N LEU A 156 -8.99 12.22 -25.78
CA LEU A 156 -9.09 10.89 -26.39
C LEU A 156 -8.34 10.78 -27.75
N PRO A 157 -8.39 11.79 -28.64
CA PRO A 157 -7.69 11.68 -29.91
C PRO A 157 -6.18 11.65 -29.84
N GLU A 158 -5.62 12.45 -28.95
CA GLU A 158 -4.18 12.50 -28.69
C GLU A 158 -3.74 11.18 -28.05
N GLN A 159 -4.52 10.65 -27.11
CA GLN A 159 -4.26 9.35 -26.49
C GLN A 159 -4.25 8.20 -27.51
N VAL A 160 -5.21 8.17 -28.45
CA VAL A 160 -5.27 7.14 -29.49
C VAL A 160 -4.07 7.23 -30.43
N ALA A 161 -3.65 8.43 -30.80
CA ALA A 161 -2.45 8.65 -31.62
C ALA A 161 -1.17 8.18 -30.89
N GLN A 162 -0.98 8.57 -29.63
CA GLN A 162 0.16 8.13 -28.82
C GLN A 162 0.23 6.60 -28.68
N ILE A 163 -0.91 5.94 -28.48
CA ILE A 163 -0.98 4.48 -28.40
C ILE A 163 -0.66 3.85 -29.75
N ARG A 164 -1.16 4.43 -30.86
CA ARG A 164 -0.81 3.98 -32.20
C ARG A 164 0.69 4.04 -32.40
N ASP A 165 1.31 5.18 -32.08
CA ASP A 165 2.75 5.38 -32.24
C ASP A 165 3.52 4.30 -31.48
N LEU A 166 3.14 4.01 -30.23
CA LEU A 166 3.71 2.92 -29.44
C LEU A 166 3.57 1.55 -30.13
N VAL A 167 2.36 1.17 -30.58
CA VAL A 167 2.16 -0.15 -31.24
C VAL A 167 2.69 -0.21 -32.66
N THR A 168 3.06 0.93 -33.27
CA THR A 168 3.70 0.97 -34.59
C THR A 168 5.22 0.97 -34.52
N ASP A 169 5.82 1.23 -33.35
CA ASP A 169 7.25 1.20 -33.14
C ASP A 169 7.85 -0.16 -33.57
N ALA A 170 8.84 -0.11 -34.46
CA ALA A 170 9.36 -1.31 -35.09
C ALA A 170 10.00 -2.28 -34.08
N ASN A 171 10.70 -1.75 -33.08
CA ASN A 171 11.38 -2.56 -32.08
C ASN A 171 10.35 -3.20 -31.15
N LEU A 172 9.40 -2.41 -30.64
CA LEU A 172 8.36 -2.93 -29.77
C LEU A 172 7.49 -3.99 -30.48
N ARG A 173 7.13 -3.76 -31.73
CA ARG A 173 6.41 -4.76 -32.55
C ARG A 173 7.18 -6.05 -32.71
N HIS A 174 8.49 -5.95 -32.95
CA HIS A 174 9.35 -7.12 -33.06
C HIS A 174 9.37 -7.92 -31.74
N GLN A 175 9.47 -7.23 -30.60
CA GLN A 175 9.41 -7.89 -29.30
C GLN A 175 8.03 -8.48 -29.02
N PHE A 176 6.94 -7.76 -29.33
CA PHE A 176 5.59 -8.28 -29.16
C PHE A 176 5.31 -9.48 -30.04
N HIS A 177 5.86 -9.54 -31.25
CA HIS A 177 5.77 -10.71 -32.10
C HIS A 177 6.35 -11.96 -31.40
N TYR A 178 7.58 -11.89 -30.88
CA TYR A 178 8.19 -13.02 -30.20
C TYR A 178 7.57 -13.33 -28.84
N LEU A 179 7.14 -12.32 -28.08
CA LEU A 179 6.38 -12.53 -26.84
C LEU A 179 5.10 -13.30 -27.10
N ARG A 180 4.36 -12.94 -28.16
CA ARG A 180 3.15 -13.66 -28.56
C ARG A 180 3.45 -15.11 -28.94
N LEU A 181 4.50 -15.35 -29.71
CA LEU A 181 4.94 -16.71 -30.05
C LEU A 181 5.29 -17.52 -28.80
N ALA A 182 6.08 -16.95 -27.88
CA ALA A 182 6.52 -17.60 -26.66
C ALA A 182 5.35 -17.93 -25.72
N ALA A 183 4.41 -16.99 -25.57
CA ALA A 183 3.23 -17.15 -24.73
C ALA A 183 2.05 -17.88 -25.42
N GLN A 184 2.24 -18.35 -26.65
CA GLN A 184 1.22 -18.99 -27.49
C GLN A 184 -0.04 -18.13 -27.64
N VAL A 185 0.14 -16.81 -27.69
CA VAL A 185 -0.95 -15.86 -27.89
C VAL A 185 -1.46 -16.02 -29.33
N PRO A 186 -2.78 -16.16 -29.54
CA PRO A 186 -3.34 -16.26 -30.89
C PRO A 186 -2.94 -15.07 -31.76
N SER A 187 -2.66 -15.32 -33.04
CA SER A 187 -2.23 -14.29 -34.00
C SER A 187 -3.28 -13.21 -34.26
N GLU A 188 -4.55 -13.53 -33.99
CA GLU A 188 -5.70 -12.65 -34.05
C GLU A 188 -5.68 -11.58 -32.95
N LEU A 189 -4.92 -11.82 -31.86
CA LEU A 189 -4.66 -10.82 -30.83
C LEU A 189 -3.49 -9.95 -31.29
N GLY A 190 -3.79 -8.70 -31.62
CA GLY A 190 -2.79 -7.76 -32.08
C GLY A 190 -1.96 -7.14 -30.95
N ASP A 191 -1.00 -6.32 -31.37
CA ASP A 191 -0.02 -5.66 -30.51
C ASP A 191 -0.68 -4.72 -29.49
N LEU A 192 -1.84 -4.15 -29.82
CA LEU A 192 -2.63 -3.32 -28.91
C LEU A 192 -3.17 -4.12 -27.72
N VAL A 193 -3.64 -5.35 -27.93
CA VAL A 193 -4.15 -6.21 -26.86
C VAL A 193 -3.02 -6.63 -25.92
N VAL A 194 -1.87 -6.98 -26.49
CA VAL A 194 -0.63 -7.28 -25.74
C VAL A 194 -0.26 -6.09 -24.85
N LEU A 195 -0.18 -4.89 -25.43
CA LEU A 195 0.15 -3.67 -24.71
C LEU A 195 -0.83 -3.40 -23.55
N GLN A 196 -2.13 -3.53 -23.79
CA GLN A 196 -3.16 -3.29 -22.78
C GLN A 196 -3.07 -4.27 -21.61
N VAL A 197 -2.91 -5.57 -21.88
CA VAL A 197 -2.82 -6.59 -20.83
C VAL A 197 -1.56 -6.40 -19.99
N LEU A 198 -0.43 -6.09 -20.61
CA LEU A 198 0.80 -5.76 -19.89
C LEU A 198 0.61 -4.50 -19.03
N ALA A 199 0.02 -3.44 -19.59
CA ALA A 199 -0.22 -2.20 -18.87
C ALA A 199 -1.16 -2.38 -17.67
N GLU A 200 -2.21 -3.20 -17.83
CA GLU A 200 -3.17 -3.50 -16.76
C GLU A 200 -2.52 -4.26 -15.61
N GLU A 201 -1.77 -5.32 -15.90
CA GLU A 201 -1.13 -6.15 -14.88
C GLU A 201 -0.02 -5.41 -14.13
N ILE A 202 0.84 -4.68 -14.85
CA ILE A 202 1.88 -3.86 -14.22
C ILE A 202 1.25 -2.76 -13.37
N TRP A 203 0.15 -2.16 -13.81
CA TRP A 203 -0.58 -1.20 -13.00
C TRP A 203 -1.19 -1.83 -11.75
N ALA A 204 -1.80 -3.01 -11.87
CA ALA A 204 -2.40 -3.73 -10.74
C ALA A 204 -1.35 -4.09 -9.68
N GLU A 205 -0.19 -4.61 -10.11
CA GLU A 205 0.94 -4.89 -9.24
C GLU A 205 1.46 -3.62 -8.55
N ASN A 206 1.63 -2.53 -9.31
CA ASN A 206 2.05 -1.25 -8.75
C ASN A 206 1.05 -0.71 -7.72
N LYS A 207 -0.25 -0.89 -7.94
CA LYS A 207 -1.30 -0.52 -6.98
C LYS A 207 -1.19 -1.34 -5.70
N ILE A 208 -0.96 -2.65 -5.81
CA ILE A 208 -0.77 -3.55 -4.65
C ILE A 208 0.50 -3.16 -3.88
N ALA A 209 1.61 -2.94 -4.58
CA ALA A 209 2.87 -2.51 -3.98
C ALA A 209 2.74 -1.17 -3.24
N GLN A 210 2.05 -0.19 -3.83
CA GLN A 210 1.78 1.09 -3.17
C GLN A 210 0.89 0.93 -1.94
N ALA A 211 -0.14 0.08 -1.99
CA ALA A 211 -0.98 -0.22 -0.85
C ALA A 211 -0.17 -0.88 0.29
N ALA A 212 0.67 -1.86 -0.04
CA ALA A 212 1.57 -2.53 0.90
C ALA A 212 2.57 -1.55 1.53
N GLN A 213 3.17 -0.65 0.76
CA GLN A 213 4.06 0.39 1.30
C GLN A 213 3.34 1.37 2.23
N LYS A 214 2.11 1.78 1.89
CA LYS A 214 1.30 2.63 2.78
C LYS A 214 0.96 1.90 4.07
N ALA A 215 0.66 0.61 4.01
CA ALA A 215 0.43 -0.22 5.20
C ALA A 215 1.71 -0.37 6.04
N ALA A 216 2.86 -0.62 5.41
CA ALA A 216 4.16 -0.72 6.09
C ALA A 216 4.53 0.60 6.79
N LYS A 217 4.36 1.75 6.14
CA LYS A 217 4.60 3.07 6.75
C LYS A 217 3.68 3.33 7.95
N LYS A 218 2.40 2.92 7.87
CA LYS A 218 1.47 3.02 9.01
C LYS A 218 1.91 2.12 10.16
N ALA A 219 2.33 0.89 9.87
CA ALA A 219 2.83 -0.05 10.87
C ALA A 219 4.11 0.44 11.55
N GLU A 220 5.06 0.98 10.77
CA GLU A 220 6.30 1.57 11.29
C GLU A 220 6.01 2.77 12.22
N LYS A 221 5.10 3.65 11.81
CA LYS A 221 4.67 4.77 12.65
C LYS A 221 4.04 4.30 13.95
N ALA A 222 3.16 3.31 13.90
CA ALA A 222 2.54 2.73 15.08
C ALA A 222 3.57 2.05 16.01
N ALA A 223 4.58 1.36 15.44
CA ALA A 223 5.66 0.75 16.20
C ALA A 223 6.54 1.81 16.89
N LYS A 224 6.87 2.92 16.22
CA LYS A 224 7.61 4.04 16.83
C LYS A 224 6.83 4.67 17.99
N GLU A 225 5.54 4.89 17.81
CA GLU A 225 4.68 5.44 18.88
C GLU A 225 4.54 4.47 20.08
N ALA A 226 4.44 3.17 19.82
CA ALA A 226 4.42 2.15 20.86
C ALA A 226 5.75 2.06 21.62
N LEU A 227 6.88 2.16 20.92
CA LEU A 227 8.21 2.15 21.52
C LEU A 227 8.44 3.40 22.38
N ALA A 228 8.06 4.59 21.88
CA ALA A 228 8.14 5.84 22.65
C ALA A 228 7.30 5.77 23.94
N LYS A 229 6.07 5.25 23.87
CA LYS A 229 5.22 5.03 25.06
C LYS A 229 5.81 3.99 26.02
N GLY A 230 6.45 2.95 25.48
CA GLY A 230 7.16 1.94 26.27
C GLY A 230 8.34 2.54 27.03
N GLU A 231 9.16 3.36 26.37
CA GLU A 231 10.29 4.06 26.98
C GLU A 231 9.85 5.06 28.05
N GLU A 232 8.78 5.82 27.81
CA GLU A 232 8.21 6.74 28.82
C GLU A 232 7.74 5.98 30.07
N ARG A 233 7.04 4.84 29.89
CA ARG A 233 6.62 3.98 31.01
C ARG A 233 7.81 3.37 31.76
N ALA A 234 8.85 2.97 31.05
CA ALA A 234 10.07 2.46 31.69
C ALA A 234 10.77 3.55 32.52
N ARG A 235 10.87 4.77 31.98
CA ARG A 235 11.43 5.93 32.71
C ARG A 235 10.60 6.30 33.93
N SER A 236 9.27 6.29 33.83
CA SER A 236 8.40 6.60 34.97
C SER A 236 8.57 5.57 36.08
N LEU A 237 8.62 4.28 35.76
CA LEU A 237 8.85 3.19 36.72
C LEU A 237 10.21 3.30 37.42
N LEU A 238 11.27 3.61 36.66
CA LEU A 238 12.60 3.84 37.25
C LEU A 238 12.57 5.04 38.21
N SER A 239 11.93 6.14 37.83
CA SER A 239 11.79 7.32 38.70
C SER A 239 11.00 7.02 39.99
N GLU A 240 9.98 6.17 39.91
CA GLU A 240 9.21 5.74 41.09
C GLU A 240 10.05 4.86 42.01
N GLN A 241 10.81 3.91 41.45
CA GLN A 241 11.74 3.08 42.22
C GLN A 241 12.82 3.92 42.91
N GLU A 242 13.38 4.93 42.23
CA GLU A 242 14.36 5.85 42.83
C GLU A 242 13.76 6.67 43.98
N LYS A 243 12.54 7.22 43.80
CA LYS A 243 11.82 7.92 44.87
C LYS A 243 11.56 7.00 46.08
N GLN A 244 11.23 5.73 45.85
CA GLN A 244 11.05 4.77 46.93
C GLN A 244 12.38 4.48 47.66
N ARG A 245 13.48 4.30 46.92
CA ARG A 245 14.83 4.11 47.50
C ARG A 245 15.27 5.31 48.33
N GLN A 246 15.05 6.53 47.86
CA GLN A 246 15.36 7.76 48.60
C GLN A 246 14.55 7.85 49.90
N LYS A 247 13.22 7.61 49.84
CA LYS A 247 12.37 7.58 51.03
C LYS A 247 12.82 6.51 52.05
N ALA A 248 13.23 5.34 51.58
CA ALA A 248 13.77 4.28 52.44
C ALA A 248 15.10 4.69 53.09
N ALA A 249 16.00 5.30 52.32
CA ALA A 249 17.29 5.81 52.82
C ALA A 249 17.10 6.92 53.87
N GLU A 250 16.16 7.85 53.67
CA GLU A 250 15.84 8.88 54.64
C GLU A 250 15.28 8.31 55.94
N LYS A 251 14.37 7.31 55.86
CA LYS A 251 13.85 6.62 57.05
C LYS A 251 14.99 5.93 57.82
N ALA A 252 15.86 5.21 57.12
CA ALA A 252 17.02 4.56 57.73
C ALA A 252 17.98 5.57 58.38
N ASN A 253 18.22 6.73 57.76
CA ASN A 253 19.09 7.77 58.31
C ASN A 253 18.46 8.45 59.55
N LYS A 254 17.15 8.73 59.52
CA LYS A 254 16.40 9.22 60.70
C LYS A 254 16.48 8.23 61.86
N GLU A 255 16.38 6.94 61.58
CA GLU A 255 16.48 5.89 62.59
C GLU A 255 17.90 5.78 63.17
N LYS A 256 18.94 5.83 62.32
CA LYS A 256 20.35 5.91 62.77
C LYS A 256 20.60 7.12 63.66
N LYS A 257 20.11 8.31 63.28
CA LYS A 257 20.21 9.52 64.11
C LYS A 257 19.49 9.39 65.45
N LYS A 258 18.31 8.77 65.48
CA LYS A 258 17.58 8.47 66.73
C LYS A 258 18.39 7.52 67.63
N ARG A 259 18.95 6.44 67.08
CA ARG A 259 19.78 5.48 67.81
C ARG A 259 21.05 6.14 68.35
N ALA A 260 21.73 6.98 67.56
CA ALA A 260 22.90 7.73 67.99
C ALA A 260 22.59 8.73 69.12
N LYS A 261 21.45 9.44 69.04
CA LYS A 261 21.00 10.34 70.12
C LYS A 261 20.66 9.58 71.41
N ALA A 262 20.06 8.40 71.30
CA ALA A 262 19.79 7.53 72.44
C ALA A 262 21.07 6.99 73.09
N ALA A 263 22.07 6.60 72.28
CA ALA A 263 23.38 6.17 72.77
C ALA A 263 24.12 7.30 73.52
N ARG A 264 24.18 8.52 72.94
CA ARG A 264 24.77 9.69 73.62
C ARG A 264 24.09 10.03 74.95
N ARG A 265 22.76 9.88 75.03
CA ARG A 265 22.03 10.08 76.29
C ARG A 265 22.37 9.01 77.33
N LYS A 266 22.60 7.76 76.92
CA LYS A 266 23.06 6.71 77.83
C LYS A 266 24.49 6.96 78.31
N GLU A 267 25.38 7.39 77.43
CA GLU A 267 26.76 7.75 77.80
C GLU A 267 26.80 8.93 78.77
N LEU A 268 26.02 9.99 78.54
CA LEU A 268 25.90 11.13 79.46
C LEU A 268 25.38 10.70 80.83
N LYS A 269 24.33 9.88 80.90
CA LYS A 269 23.84 9.34 82.18
C LYS A 269 24.89 8.48 82.89
N ALA A 270 25.63 7.66 82.16
CA ALA A 270 26.71 6.85 82.73
C ALA A 270 27.87 7.72 83.24
N GLN A 271 28.17 8.84 82.57
CA GLN A 271 29.17 9.80 83.04
C GLN A 271 28.70 10.57 84.28
N GLU A 272 27.43 10.98 84.33
CA GLU A 272 26.83 11.64 85.51
C GLU A 272 26.77 10.68 86.71
N GLU A 273 26.39 9.41 86.52
CA GLU A 273 26.42 8.39 87.57
C GLU A 273 27.85 8.08 88.03
N ALA A 274 28.82 8.02 87.11
CA ALA A 274 30.23 7.83 87.46
C ALA A 274 30.80 9.03 88.24
N ALA A 275 30.42 10.26 87.86
CA ALA A 275 30.79 11.47 88.58
C ALA A 275 30.17 11.50 89.98
N PHE A 276 28.88 11.16 90.11
CA PHE A 276 28.19 11.07 91.40
C PHE A 276 28.78 10.00 92.31
N GLN A 277 29.14 8.84 91.76
CA GLN A 277 29.86 7.77 92.48
C GLN A 277 31.26 8.22 92.93
N ALA A 278 31.99 8.95 92.09
CA ALA A 278 33.30 9.49 92.43
C ALA A 278 33.21 10.56 93.52
N GLU A 279 32.20 11.41 93.47
CA GLU A 279 31.94 12.45 94.47
C GLU A 279 31.47 11.86 95.80
N ARG A 280 30.62 10.82 95.78
CA ARG A 280 30.27 10.05 96.97
C ARG A 280 31.48 9.36 97.60
N LYS A 281 32.36 8.75 96.79
CA LYS A 281 33.62 8.17 97.30
C LYS A 281 34.55 9.23 97.87
N ARG A 282 34.58 10.43 97.32
CA ARG A 282 35.35 11.56 97.85
C ARG A 282 34.78 12.04 99.19
N LEU A 283 33.47 12.17 99.30
CA LEU A 283 32.77 12.52 100.55
C LEU A 283 32.95 11.43 101.63
N GLU A 284 32.89 10.15 101.28
CA GLU A 284 33.19 9.03 102.19
C GLU A 284 34.65 9.08 102.68
N LYS A 285 35.59 9.48 101.81
CA LYS A 285 37.01 9.67 102.17
C LYS A 285 37.22 10.89 103.08
N GLU A 286 36.51 11.98 102.82
CA GLU A 286 36.52 13.19 103.66
C GLU A 286 35.88 12.92 105.04
N LEU A 287 34.81 12.13 105.11
CA LEU A 287 34.18 11.68 106.36
C LEU A 287 35.11 10.78 107.19
N ALA A 288 35.90 9.92 106.54
CA ALA A 288 36.91 9.09 107.20
C ALA A 288 38.13 9.89 107.71
N SER A 289 38.39 11.08 107.15
CA SER A 289 39.43 12.01 107.59
C SER A 289 38.94 13.12 108.53
N SER A 290 37.64 13.14 108.87
CA SER A 290 37.05 14.13 109.78
C SER A 290 37.29 13.72 111.25
N PRO A 291 37.57 14.66 112.19
CA PRO A 291 37.99 14.35 113.57
C PRO A 291 36.92 13.71 114.48
N PHE A 292 35.77 13.31 113.94
CA PHE A 292 34.61 12.83 114.70
C PHE A 292 34.29 11.34 114.50
N SER A 293 35.16 10.55 113.87
CA SER A 293 34.92 9.12 113.64
C SER A 293 35.30 8.18 114.81
N ASN A 294 35.58 8.71 116.00
CA ASN A 294 35.86 7.92 117.21
C ASN A 294 35.02 8.36 118.44
N ILE A 295 33.70 8.48 118.28
CA ILE A 295 32.76 8.47 119.42
C ILE A 295 31.78 7.31 119.21
N SER A 296 32.29 6.08 119.38
CA SER A 296 31.47 4.89 119.68
C SER A 296 32.31 3.81 120.38
N LYS A 297 33.14 4.25 121.33
CA LYS A 297 33.63 3.43 122.45
C LYS A 297 33.76 4.34 123.67
N LEU A 298 32.61 4.76 124.19
CA LEU A 298 32.28 5.12 125.58
C LEU A 298 30.85 5.65 125.61
#